data_AF-A0A3C2CQ30-F1
#
_entry.id   AF-A0A3C2CQ30-F1
#
_cell.length_a   1.000
_cell.length_b   1.000
_cell.length_c   1.000
_cell.angle_alpha   90.00
_cell.angle_beta   90.00
_cell.angle_gamma   90.00
#
_symmetry.space_group_name_H-M   'P 1'
#
loop_
_entity.id
_entity.type
_entity.pdbx_description
1 polymer ?
#
loop_
_entity_poly.entity_id
_entity_poly.type
_entity_poly.pdbx_seq_one_letter_code
_entity_poly.pdbx_strand_id
1 'polypeptide(L)'
;MSNKPKIGIIGLGMVGTPLKRWFEERQGYERGKNLFLYDIDPKKGCDDEINSAEIIFISVPTPRTPDGSAGLAALSAAFEMLEGEKIVIIKSTVPPGTAENFQKNYPHHKVFFNPEFLTEKSAWEDFIKPDRQIVGFTSRSIDAAHLVLSLLPRAPFMSPWGINTYHP
;
A
#
# COMPACT_ATOMS: atom_id res chain seq x y z
N MET A 1 -2.40 1.84 -26.41
CA MET A 1 -2.41 0.98 -25.21
C MET A 1 -2.01 1.85 -24.04
N SER A 2 -2.90 2.08 -23.07
CA SER A 2 -2.54 2.87 -21.88
C SER A 2 -1.48 2.10 -21.11
N ASN A 3 -0.30 2.71 -20.90
CA ASN A 3 0.76 2.07 -20.14
C ASN A 3 0.28 1.89 -18.68
N LYS A 4 0.34 0.67 -18.14
CA LYS A 4 -0.03 0.42 -16.74
C LYS A 4 1.04 1.06 -15.83
N PRO A 5 0.67 1.69 -14.71
CA PRO A 5 1.66 2.22 -13.77
C PRO A 5 2.49 1.08 -13.19
N LYS A 6 3.78 1.32 -12.94
CA LYS A 6 4.67 0.33 -12.32
C LYS A 6 4.42 0.25 -10.81
N ILE A 7 4.16 -0.95 -10.31
CA ILE A 7 3.78 -1.21 -8.92
C ILE A 7 4.93 -1.86 -8.15
N GLY A 8 5.20 -1.38 -6.95
CA GLY A 8 6.11 -1.97 -5.97
C GLY A 8 5.34 -2.51 -4.77
N ILE A 9 5.77 -3.63 -4.21
CA ILE A 9 5.24 -4.17 -2.95
C ILE A 9 6.41 -4.48 -2.01
N ILE A 10 6.42 -3.82 -0.85
CA ILE A 10 7.38 -4.05 0.23
C ILE A 10 6.69 -4.83 1.36
N GLY A 11 7.20 -6.02 1.67
CA GLY A 11 6.68 -6.91 2.72
C GLY A 11 5.61 -7.87 2.21
N LEU A 12 6.01 -9.10 1.87
CA LEU A 12 5.21 -10.16 1.28
C LEU A 12 4.72 -11.13 2.37
N GLY A 13 4.13 -10.58 3.43
CA GLY A 13 3.48 -11.33 4.50
C GLY A 13 2.03 -11.68 4.19
N MET A 14 1.21 -11.78 5.24
CA MET A 14 -0.24 -12.04 5.16
C MET A 14 -0.97 -11.02 4.27
N VAL A 15 -0.54 -9.75 4.28
CA VAL A 15 -1.16 -8.65 3.50
C VAL A 15 -0.55 -8.50 2.10
N GLY A 16 0.79 -8.53 2.00
CA GLY A 16 1.47 -8.32 0.72
C GLY A 16 1.31 -9.48 -0.26
N THR A 17 1.12 -10.70 0.22
CA THR A 17 0.95 -11.88 -0.65
C THR A 17 -0.35 -11.85 -1.46
N PRO A 18 -1.54 -11.61 -0.85
CA PRO A 18 -2.77 -11.36 -1.61
C PRO A 18 -2.66 -10.17 -2.58
N LEU A 19 -1.98 -9.10 -2.18
CA LEU A 19 -1.78 -7.93 -3.04
C LEU A 19 -0.94 -8.26 -4.28
N LYS A 20 0.19 -8.97 -4.11
CA LYS A 20 1.00 -9.50 -5.22
C LYS A 20 0.12 -10.33 -6.15
N ARG A 21 -0.60 -11.29 -5.58
CA ARG A 21 -1.47 -12.21 -6.30
C ARG A 21 -2.57 -11.48 -7.07
N TRP A 22 -3.13 -10.40 -6.52
CA TRP A 22 -4.09 -9.55 -7.21
C TRP A 22 -3.50 -8.90 -8.46
N PHE A 23 -2.31 -8.30 -8.35
CA PHE A 23 -1.67 -7.67 -9.49
C PHE A 23 -1.30 -8.70 -10.57
N GLU A 24 -0.74 -9.85 -10.19
CA GLU A 24 -0.38 -10.92 -11.12
C GLU A 24 -1.62 -11.56 -11.76
N GLU A 25 -2.52 -12.15 -10.97
CA GLU A 25 -3.59 -13.01 -11.45
C GLU A 25 -4.82 -12.26 -11.99
N ARG A 26 -5.09 -11.06 -11.47
CA ARG A 26 -6.32 -10.31 -11.81
C ARG A 26 -6.06 -9.09 -12.66
N GLN A 27 -4.91 -8.45 -12.48
CA GLN A 27 -4.54 -7.25 -13.22
C GLN A 27 -3.54 -7.53 -14.34
N GLY A 28 -2.99 -8.74 -14.45
CA GLY A 28 -2.05 -9.12 -15.52
C GLY A 28 -0.76 -8.32 -15.47
N TYR A 29 -0.22 -8.14 -14.27
CA TYR A 29 1.11 -7.62 -14.03
C TYR A 29 2.15 -8.75 -14.09
N GLU A 30 3.37 -8.40 -14.47
CA GLU A 30 4.51 -9.30 -14.62
C GLU A 30 5.67 -8.81 -13.74
N ARG A 31 6.14 -9.69 -12.86
CA ARG A 31 7.30 -9.43 -12.00
C ARG A 31 8.52 -9.05 -12.84
N GLY A 32 9.26 -8.02 -12.42
CA GLY A 32 10.44 -7.50 -13.10
C GLY A 32 10.16 -6.61 -14.32
N LYS A 33 8.89 -6.44 -14.72
CA LYS A 33 8.50 -5.54 -15.81
C LYS A 33 7.67 -4.36 -15.31
N ASN A 34 6.55 -4.64 -14.68
CA ASN A 34 5.62 -3.64 -14.14
C ASN A 34 5.18 -3.95 -12.70
N LEU A 35 5.64 -5.06 -12.12
CA LEU A 35 5.52 -5.40 -10.70
C LEU A 35 6.91 -5.68 -10.12
N PHE A 36 7.23 -5.06 -8.99
CA PHE A 36 8.51 -5.18 -8.29
C PHE A 36 8.25 -5.55 -6.83
N LEU A 37 8.89 -6.60 -6.34
CA LEU A 37 8.64 -7.18 -5.03
C LEU A 37 9.90 -7.13 -4.17
N TYR A 38 9.75 -6.62 -2.95
CA TYR A 38 10.83 -6.59 -1.97
C TYR A 38 10.35 -7.14 -0.61
N ASP A 39 11.12 -8.04 -0.02
CA ASP A 39 10.96 -8.50 1.37
C ASP A 39 12.34 -8.65 2.00
N ILE A 40 12.45 -8.30 3.29
CA ILE A 40 13.70 -8.41 4.04
C ILE A 40 14.07 -9.87 4.32
N ASP A 41 13.10 -10.79 4.34
CA ASP A 41 13.38 -12.22 4.49
C ASP A 41 13.92 -12.79 3.18
N PRO A 42 15.23 -13.13 3.10
CA PRO A 42 15.85 -13.62 1.88
C PRO A 42 15.24 -14.94 1.42
N LYS A 43 14.60 -15.71 2.31
CA LYS A 43 13.94 -16.98 1.94
C LYS A 43 12.75 -16.78 1.01
N LYS A 44 12.18 -15.58 0.94
CA LYS A 44 11.08 -15.26 0.02
C LYS A 44 11.57 -14.96 -1.40
N GLY A 45 12.88 -14.73 -1.60
CA GLY A 45 13.45 -14.44 -2.92
C GLY A 45 12.78 -13.24 -3.62
N CYS A 46 12.44 -12.21 -2.85
CA CYS A 46 11.82 -10.97 -3.32
C CYS A 46 12.78 -9.82 -3.00
N ASP A 47 13.68 -9.53 -3.93
CA ASP A 47 14.73 -8.52 -3.83
C ASP A 47 14.81 -7.69 -5.12
N ASP A 48 13.67 -7.48 -5.78
CA ASP A 48 13.60 -6.73 -7.03
C ASP A 48 14.01 -5.25 -6.84
N GLU A 49 14.38 -4.59 -7.95
CA GLU A 49 14.68 -3.15 -8.02
C GLU A 49 13.43 -2.29 -7.69
N ILE A 50 13.11 -2.14 -6.40
CA ILE A 50 11.86 -1.53 -5.93
C ILE A 50 11.69 -0.09 -6.42
N ASN A 51 12.80 0.64 -6.61
CA ASN A 51 12.80 2.02 -7.10
C ASN A 51 12.43 2.14 -8.59
N SER A 52 12.31 1.03 -9.32
CA SER A 52 11.74 1.01 -10.67
C SER A 52 10.22 1.24 -10.69
N ALA A 53 9.54 1.07 -9.55
CA ALA A 53 8.10 1.30 -9.42
C ALA A 53 7.76 2.76 -9.10
N GLU A 54 6.59 3.21 -9.55
CA GLU A 54 6.07 4.57 -9.32
C GLU A 54 5.13 4.61 -8.11
N ILE A 55 4.43 3.50 -7.87
CA ILE A 55 3.44 3.34 -6.81
C ILE A 55 3.85 2.17 -5.92
N ILE A 56 4.11 2.44 -4.65
CA ILE A 56 4.65 1.47 -3.69
C ILE A 56 3.62 1.16 -2.62
N PHE A 57 3.26 -0.11 -2.46
CA PHE A 57 2.51 -0.58 -1.31
C PHE A 57 3.48 -1.10 -0.24
N ILE A 58 3.30 -0.67 1.00
CA ILE A 58 4.11 -1.14 2.13
C ILE A 58 3.20 -1.91 3.11
N SER A 59 3.50 -3.20 3.27
CA SER A 59 2.77 -4.16 4.10
C SER A 59 3.70 -4.94 5.04
N VAL A 60 4.65 -4.22 5.63
CA VAL A 60 5.61 -4.75 6.62
C VAL A 60 4.96 -4.92 8.00
N PRO A 61 5.47 -5.83 8.85
CA PRO A 61 4.97 -5.99 10.21
C PRO A 61 5.25 -4.75 11.07
N THR A 62 4.29 -4.41 11.91
CA THR A 62 4.37 -3.32 12.91
C THR A 62 4.09 -3.90 14.31
N PRO A 63 4.98 -4.78 14.82
CA PRO A 63 4.76 -5.44 16.09
C PRO A 63 4.61 -4.42 17.22
N ARG A 64 3.80 -4.74 18.23
CA ARG A 64 3.66 -3.84 19.38
C ARG A 64 4.98 -3.71 20.12
N THR A 65 5.31 -2.48 20.52
CA THR A 65 6.42 -2.16 21.41
C THR A 65 6.08 -2.54 22.85
N PRO A 66 7.06 -2.56 23.78
CA PRO A 66 6.82 -2.89 25.19
C PRO A 66 5.78 -1.99 25.88
N ASP A 67 5.64 -0.74 25.42
CA ASP A 67 4.63 0.22 25.93
C ASP A 67 3.24 0.04 25.27
N GLY A 68 3.08 -0.94 24.38
CA GLY A 68 1.82 -1.26 23.71
C GLY A 68 1.53 -0.44 22.45
N SER A 69 2.36 0.55 22.11
CA SER A 69 2.26 1.28 20.84
C SER A 69 2.71 0.41 19.65
N ALA A 70 2.48 0.85 18.41
CA ALA A 70 2.92 0.10 17.24
C ALA A 70 4.38 0.44 16.90
N GLY A 71 5.23 -0.58 16.74
CA GLY A 71 6.60 -0.41 16.29
C GLY A 71 6.65 -0.03 14.82
N LEU A 72 7.20 1.15 14.50
CA LEU A 72 7.25 1.68 13.14
C LEU A 72 8.61 1.46 12.44
N ALA A 73 9.57 0.79 13.07
CA ALA A 73 10.94 0.67 12.55
C ALA A 73 11.01 0.06 11.14
N ALA A 74 10.28 -1.03 10.88
CA ALA A 74 10.23 -1.66 9.56
C ALA A 74 9.58 -0.76 8.50
N LEU A 75 8.58 0.04 8.91
CA LEU A 75 7.93 1.01 8.02
C LEU A 75 8.90 2.16 7.70
N SER A 76 9.62 2.69 8.68
CA SER A 76 10.65 3.71 8.48
C SER A 76 11.74 3.22 7.54
N ALA A 77 12.28 2.02 7.76
CA ALA A 77 13.28 1.42 6.89
C ALA A 77 12.79 1.28 5.44
N ALA A 78 11.52 0.89 5.24
CA ALA A 78 10.93 0.80 3.91
C ALA A 78 10.84 2.18 3.21
N PHE A 79 10.55 3.25 3.94
CA PHE A 79 10.55 4.61 3.39
C PHE A 79 11.97 5.12 3.08
N GLU A 80 12.96 4.82 3.92
CA GLU A 80 14.36 5.23 3.74
C GLU A 80 15.00 4.66 2.48
N MET A 81 14.51 3.51 1.99
CA MET A 81 14.98 2.89 0.74
C MET A 81 14.41 3.54 -0.53
N LEU A 82 13.38 4.38 -0.43
CA LEU A 82 12.70 4.94 -1.58
C LEU A 82 13.42 6.17 -2.11
N GLU A 83 13.62 6.21 -3.42
CA GLU A 83 14.30 7.29 -4.12
C GLU A 83 13.34 8.03 -5.05
N GLY A 84 13.50 9.35 -5.20
CA GLY A 84 12.66 10.17 -6.07
C GLY A 84 11.22 10.33 -5.58
N GLU A 85 10.35 10.89 -6.42
CA GLU A 85 8.92 11.03 -6.09
C GLU A 85 8.18 9.70 -6.32
N LYS A 86 7.37 9.30 -5.33
CA LYS A 86 6.61 8.05 -5.32
C LYS A 86 5.22 8.30 -4.75
N ILE A 87 4.24 7.50 -5.18
CA ILE A 87 2.99 7.32 -4.43
C ILE A 87 3.21 6.15 -3.47
N VAL A 88 3.12 6.39 -2.17
CA VAL A 88 3.40 5.38 -1.14
C VAL A 88 2.14 5.09 -0.34
N ILE A 89 1.68 3.85 -0.40
CA ILE A 89 0.47 3.36 0.27
C ILE A 89 0.86 2.49 1.45
N ILE A 90 0.63 2.99 2.65
CA ILE A 90 0.80 2.22 3.88
C ILE A 90 -0.40 1.30 4.04
N LYS A 91 -0.18 -0.01 3.95
CA LYS A 91 -1.17 -1.05 4.29
C LYS A 91 -0.97 -1.64 5.67
N SER A 92 0.25 -1.55 6.21
CA SER A 92 0.57 -1.98 7.58
C SER A 92 -0.38 -1.36 8.60
N THR A 93 -0.74 -2.12 9.64
CA THR A 93 -1.52 -1.60 10.77
C THR A 93 -0.70 -0.58 11.55
N VAL A 94 -1.13 0.68 11.52
CA VAL A 94 -0.39 1.80 12.13
C VAL A 94 -1.32 2.64 13.02
N PRO A 95 -0.77 3.38 14.00
CA PRO A 95 -1.55 4.33 14.79
C PRO A 95 -2.15 5.45 13.93
N PRO A 96 -3.25 6.07 14.37
CA PRO A 96 -3.75 7.30 13.75
C PRO A 96 -2.67 8.38 13.67
N GLY A 97 -2.67 9.16 12.58
CA GLY A 97 -1.68 10.22 12.33
C GLY A 97 -0.34 9.76 11.75
N THR A 98 -0.09 8.44 11.64
CA THR A 98 1.17 7.95 11.07
C THR A 98 1.38 8.40 9.61
N ALA A 99 0.36 8.32 8.76
CA ALA A 99 0.48 8.75 7.37
C ALA A 99 0.82 10.25 7.23
N GLU A 100 0.23 11.11 8.08
CA GLU A 100 0.55 12.54 8.11
C GLU A 100 1.97 12.80 8.62
N ASN A 101 2.42 12.06 9.62
CA ASN A 101 3.80 12.15 10.12
C ASN A 101 4.81 11.76 9.04
N PHE A 102 4.58 10.64 8.35
CA PHE A 102 5.44 10.20 7.25
C PHE A 102 5.39 11.18 6.07
N GLN A 103 4.23 11.72 5.72
CA GLN A 103 4.14 12.75 4.68
C GLN A 103 4.97 14.01 5.01
N LYS A 104 5.06 14.40 6.29
CA LYS A 104 5.89 15.54 6.72
C LYS A 104 7.39 15.23 6.60
N ASN A 105 7.80 14.03 6.99
CA ASN A 105 9.20 13.62 6.97
C ASN A 105 9.72 13.28 5.55
N TYR A 106 8.83 12.84 4.67
CA TYR A 106 9.12 12.51 3.27
C TYR A 106 8.26 13.37 2.32
N PRO A 107 8.50 14.69 2.25
CA PRO A 107 7.59 15.65 1.62
C PRO A 107 7.51 15.55 0.10
N HIS A 108 8.45 14.84 -0.53
CA HIS A 108 8.50 14.60 -1.96
C HIS A 108 7.66 13.38 -2.40
N HIS A 109 7.22 12.53 -1.47
CA HIS A 109 6.28 11.45 -1.78
C HIS A 109 4.83 11.91 -1.61
N LYS A 110 3.89 11.18 -2.22
CA LYS A 110 2.46 11.25 -1.90
C LYS A 110 2.09 10.07 -1.03
N VAL A 111 1.86 10.31 0.25
CA VAL A 111 1.61 9.26 1.23
C VAL A 111 0.12 9.02 1.43
N PHE A 112 -0.27 7.75 1.42
CA PHE A 112 -1.62 7.27 1.66
C PHE A 112 -1.63 6.22 2.74
N PHE A 113 -2.79 6.04 3.35
CA PHE A 113 -3.09 4.90 4.21
C PHE A 113 -4.24 4.10 3.60
N ASN A 114 -4.04 2.81 3.40
CA ASN A 114 -5.07 1.90 2.92
C ASN A 114 -5.14 0.69 3.86
N PRO A 115 -5.96 0.76 4.93
CA PRO A 115 -6.07 -0.35 5.88
C PRO A 115 -6.53 -1.63 5.17
N GLU A 116 -6.26 -2.75 5.82
CA GLU A 116 -6.68 -4.07 5.39
C GLU A 116 -7.49 -4.74 6.50
N PHE A 117 -8.34 -5.68 6.10
CA PHE A 117 -9.28 -6.36 6.99
C PHE A 117 -9.29 -7.86 6.70
N LEU A 118 -8.10 -8.43 6.54
CA LEU A 118 -7.92 -9.83 6.16
C LEU A 118 -7.95 -10.74 7.38
N THR A 119 -8.51 -11.94 7.22
CA THR A 119 -8.41 -13.02 8.20
C THR A 119 -7.37 -14.04 7.76
N GLU A 120 -6.60 -14.60 8.70
CA GLU A 120 -5.48 -15.50 8.36
C GLU A 120 -5.92 -16.74 7.55
N LYS A 121 -7.15 -17.21 7.74
CA LYS A 121 -7.68 -18.42 7.08
C LYS A 121 -8.19 -18.17 5.66
N SER A 122 -8.59 -16.95 5.32
CA SER A 122 -9.18 -16.59 4.02
C SER A 122 -8.64 -15.28 3.46
N ALA A 123 -7.36 -14.98 3.74
CA ALA A 123 -6.73 -13.70 3.38
C ALA A 123 -6.83 -13.37 1.88
N TRP A 124 -6.85 -14.38 1.00
CA TRP A 124 -7.07 -14.15 -0.42
C TRP A 124 -8.51 -13.76 -0.74
N GLU A 125 -9.48 -14.52 -0.26
CA GLU A 125 -10.91 -14.30 -0.48
C GLU A 125 -11.34 -12.94 0.07
N ASP A 126 -10.90 -12.62 1.28
CA ASP A 126 -11.15 -11.34 1.95
C ASP A 126 -10.55 -10.16 1.16
N PHE A 127 -9.37 -10.37 0.55
CA PHE A 127 -8.73 -9.36 -0.28
C PHE A 127 -9.51 -9.08 -1.57
N ILE A 128 -9.95 -10.13 -2.29
CA ILE A 128 -10.62 -9.96 -3.60
C ILE A 128 -12.11 -9.60 -3.50
N LYS A 129 -12.73 -9.83 -2.35
CA LYS A 129 -14.12 -9.47 -2.06
C LYS A 129 -14.23 -8.73 -0.72
N PRO A 130 -13.58 -7.56 -0.61
CA PRO A 130 -13.60 -6.82 0.65
C PRO A 130 -14.98 -6.18 0.86
N ASP A 131 -15.45 -6.14 2.10
CA ASP A 131 -16.67 -5.41 2.46
C ASP A 131 -16.50 -3.89 2.26
N ARG A 132 -15.26 -3.41 2.42
CA ARG A 132 -14.88 -2.00 2.31
C ARG A 132 -13.49 -1.81 1.75
N GLN A 133 -13.32 -0.75 0.96
CA GLN A 133 -12.03 -0.27 0.50
C GLN A 133 -11.84 1.19 0.94
N ILE A 134 -10.83 1.48 1.75
CA ILE A 134 -10.63 2.83 2.31
C ILE A 134 -9.25 3.34 1.94
N VAL A 135 -9.17 4.54 1.38
CA VAL A 135 -7.93 5.26 1.10
C VAL A 135 -7.95 6.56 1.89
N GLY A 136 -7.19 6.60 2.98
CA GLY A 136 -6.84 7.83 3.67
C GLY A 136 -5.73 8.56 2.92
N PHE A 137 -5.84 9.87 2.80
CA PHE A 137 -4.89 10.74 2.10
C PHE A 137 -4.50 11.91 2.99
N THR A 138 -3.42 12.57 2.62
CA THR A 138 -2.98 13.84 3.21
C THR A 138 -3.32 14.99 2.28
N SER A 139 -3.11 16.23 2.73
CA SER A 139 -3.26 17.41 1.86
C SER A 139 -2.37 17.38 0.61
N ARG A 140 -1.23 16.67 0.64
CA ARG A 140 -0.32 16.54 -0.50
C ARG A 140 -0.70 15.43 -1.48
N SER A 141 -1.48 14.45 -1.02
CA SER A 141 -1.77 13.24 -1.81
C SER A 141 -3.20 13.14 -2.31
N ILE A 142 -4.09 14.04 -1.87
CA ILE A 142 -5.52 14.03 -2.23
C ILE A 142 -5.78 13.91 -3.74
N ASP A 143 -4.95 14.53 -4.58
CA ASP A 143 -5.10 14.57 -6.03
C ASP A 143 -4.95 13.19 -6.70
N ALA A 144 -4.24 12.26 -6.05
CA ALA A 144 -4.04 10.89 -6.53
C ALA A 144 -4.94 9.84 -5.84
N ALA A 145 -5.88 10.25 -4.97
CA ALA A 145 -6.70 9.32 -4.20
C ALA A 145 -7.56 8.39 -5.08
N HIS A 146 -8.17 8.93 -6.14
CA HIS A 146 -8.95 8.13 -7.08
C HIS A 146 -8.09 7.14 -7.88
N LEU A 147 -6.85 7.52 -8.22
CA LEU A 147 -5.91 6.61 -8.87
C LEU A 147 -5.61 5.43 -7.95
N VAL A 148 -5.22 5.67 -6.69
CA VAL A 148 -4.92 4.61 -5.72
C VAL A 148 -6.11 3.68 -5.54
N LEU A 149 -7.31 4.24 -5.37
CA LEU A 149 -8.53 3.47 -5.21
C LEU A 149 -8.85 2.59 -6.42
N SER A 150 -8.55 3.06 -7.64
CA SER A 150 -8.78 2.31 -8.89
C SER A 150 -7.87 1.09 -9.07
N LEU A 151 -6.75 1.03 -8.35
CA LEU A 151 -5.79 -0.10 -8.41
C LEU A 151 -6.23 -1.30 -7.58
N LEU A 152 -7.19 -1.10 -6.69
CA LEU A 152 -7.60 -2.07 -5.68
C LEU A 152 -8.91 -2.78 -6.03
N PRO A 153 -9.21 -3.95 -5.45
CA PRO A 153 -10.50 -4.62 -5.61
C PRO A 153 -11.67 -3.69 -5.24
N ARG A 154 -12.75 -3.81 -6.01
CA ARG A 154 -14.01 -3.10 -5.71
C ARG A 154 -14.65 -3.67 -4.46
N ALA A 155 -15.30 -2.79 -3.71
CA ALA A 155 -16.05 -3.13 -2.51
C ALA A 155 -17.44 -2.47 -2.56
N PRO A 156 -18.45 -3.00 -1.83
CA PRO A 156 -19.72 -2.31 -1.63
C PRO A 156 -19.54 -0.90 -1.05
N PHE A 157 -18.55 -0.71 -0.17
CA PHE A 157 -18.19 0.60 0.38
C PHE A 157 -16.77 1.01 -0.05
N MET A 158 -16.59 2.21 -0.61
CA MET A 158 -15.29 2.69 -1.08
C MET A 158 -15.03 4.15 -0.64
N SER A 159 -13.98 4.42 0.13
CA SER A 159 -13.62 5.78 0.56
C SER A 159 -12.26 6.19 -0.03
N PRO A 160 -12.07 7.45 -0.45
CA PRO A 160 -13.05 8.54 -0.42
C PRO A 160 -14.19 8.34 -1.42
N TRP A 161 -15.43 8.46 -0.93
CA TRP A 161 -16.60 8.68 -1.77
C TRP A 161 -16.66 10.18 -2.05
N GLY A 162 -16.39 10.56 -3.31
CA GLY A 162 -16.63 11.91 -3.80
C GLY A 162 -15.94 13.03 -3.01
N ILE A 163 -14.86 13.56 -3.58
CA ILE A 163 -14.53 15.00 -3.47
C ILE A 163 -15.66 15.88 -4.08
N ASN A 164 -16.84 15.32 -4.40
CA ASN A 164 -18.06 16.05 -4.68
C ASN A 164 -19.36 15.26 -4.39
N THR A 165 -19.54 14.71 -3.17
CA THR A 165 -20.87 14.24 -2.73
C THR A 165 -21.18 14.67 -1.30
N TYR A 166 -21.26 15.98 -1.11
CA TYR A 166 -22.26 16.74 -0.33
C TYR A 166 -21.86 18.21 -0.51
N HIS A 167 -22.52 18.90 -1.44
CA HIS A 167 -22.75 20.33 -1.25
C HIS A 167 -24.09 20.44 -0.51
N PRO A 168 -24.20 21.28 0.54
CA PRO A 168 -25.47 21.53 1.22
C PRO A 168 -26.54 22.06 0.25
#